data_AF-A0A955TU19-F1
#
_entry.id   AF-A0A955TU19-F1
#
_cell.length_a   1.000
_cell.length_b   1.000
_cell.length_c   1.000
_cell.angle_alpha   90.00
_cell.angle_beta   90.00
_cell.angle_gamma   90.00
#
_symmetry.space_group_name_H-M   'P 1'
#
loop_
_entity.id
_entity.type
_entity.pdbx_description
1 polymer ?
#
loop_
_entity_poly.entity_id
_entity_poly.type
_entity_poly.pdbx_seq_one_letter_code
_entity_poly.pdbx_strand_id
1 'polypeptide(L)'
;MKSNHPKSPWRFVKAKRCLAINKPSIAKGEEQYHVDVDRCRTSAGVLDAIMQVAGKTWATDQVLASLVRDLQHYLKPQQTLCSGGKEQGPIDVKTVLQTHGMKE
;
A
#
# COMPACT_ATOMS: atom_id res chain seq x y z
N MET A 1 -9.66 -4.49 18.94
CA MET A 1 -9.00 -5.76 18.53
C MET A 1 -7.54 -5.45 18.23
N LYS A 2 -6.59 -6.11 18.90
CA LYS A 2 -5.16 -5.98 18.58
C LYS A 2 -4.93 -6.64 17.21
N SER A 3 -4.44 -5.87 16.25
CA SER A 3 -4.14 -6.36 14.89
C SER A 3 -3.08 -7.45 14.99
N ASN A 4 -3.45 -8.69 14.66
CA ASN A 4 -2.54 -9.83 14.57
C ASN A 4 -1.74 -9.78 13.24
N HIS A 5 -1.28 -8.58 12.86
CA HIS A 5 -0.53 -8.39 11.63
C HIS A 5 0.89 -8.92 11.82
N PRO A 6 1.32 -9.96 11.08
CA PRO A 6 2.75 -10.27 10.99
C PRO A 6 3.48 -9.00 10.53
N LYS A 7 4.70 -8.80 11.03
CA LYS A 7 5.50 -7.61 10.74
C LYS A 7 5.57 -7.40 9.22
N SER A 8 4.92 -6.35 8.72
CA SER A 8 4.92 -6.05 7.29
C SER A 8 6.36 -5.76 6.84
N PRO A 9 6.80 -6.29 5.69
CA PRO A 9 8.07 -5.89 5.08
C PRO A 9 7.99 -4.48 4.49
N TRP A 10 6.78 -3.93 4.34
CA TRP A 10 6.57 -2.55 3.94
C TRP A 10 6.66 -1.61 5.13
N ARG A 11 7.35 -0.50 4.92
CA ARG A 11 7.41 0.62 5.83
C ARG A 11 6.69 1.80 5.18
N PHE A 12 5.66 2.29 5.84
CA PHE A 12 5.03 3.53 5.42
C PHE A 12 5.96 4.72 5.67
N VAL A 13 6.24 5.48 4.61
CA VAL A 13 7.07 6.69 4.63
C VAL A 13 6.16 7.90 4.51
N LYS A 14 5.71 8.40 5.66
CA LYS A 14 4.73 9.49 5.77
C LYS A 14 5.08 10.73 4.94
N ALA A 15 6.33 11.19 5.00
CA ALA A 15 6.79 12.37 4.27
C ALA A 15 6.63 12.25 2.74
N LYS A 16 6.69 11.02 2.22
CA LYS A 16 6.54 10.70 0.79
C LYS A 16 5.21 10.04 0.46
N ARG A 17 4.34 9.80 1.46
CA ARG A 17 3.10 9.01 1.37
C ARG A 17 3.28 7.76 0.51
N CYS A 18 4.28 6.95 0.83
CA CYS A 18 4.57 5.73 0.07
C CYS A 18 4.82 4.53 0.98
N LEU A 19 4.59 3.34 0.47
CA LEU A 19 5.00 2.08 1.10
C LEU A 19 6.35 1.68 0.53
N ALA A 20 7.39 1.72 1.35
CA ALA A 20 8.76 1.38 0.96
C ALA A 20 9.14 -0.02 1.45
N ILE A 21 9.82 -0.79 0.60
CA ILE A 21 10.39 -2.09 0.96
C ILE A 21 11.85 -2.13 0.51
N ASN A 22 12.70 -2.74 1.33
CA ASN A 22 14.04 -3.12 0.89
C ASN A 22 13.90 -4.36 0.02
N LYS A 23 14.32 -4.30 -1.25
CA LYS A 23 14.32 -5.47 -2.11
C LYS A 23 15.22 -6.54 -1.45
N PRO A 24 14.79 -7.81 -1.37
CA PRO A 24 15.71 -8.89 -1.00
C PRO A 24 16.74 -9.04 -2.13
N SER A 25 17.88 -8.36 -2.01
CA SER A 25 18.98 -8.44 -2.98
C SER A 25 20.08 -9.38 -2.49
N ILE A 26 20.65 -10.13 -3.43
CA ILE A 26 21.82 -10.99 -3.24
C ILE A 26 23.11 -10.13 -3.17
N ALA A 27 23.06 -8.85 -3.53
CA ALA A 27 24.19 -7.93 -3.53
C ALA A 27 24.01 -6.77 -2.53
N LYS A 28 25.06 -6.50 -1.74
CA LYS A 28 25.13 -5.37 -0.80
C LYS A 28 24.97 -4.04 -1.57
N GLY A 29 23.80 -3.41 -1.45
CA GLY A 29 23.61 -2.02 -1.86
C GLY A 29 22.24 -1.65 -2.47
N GLU A 30 21.31 -2.59 -2.68
CA GLU A 30 20.18 -2.28 -3.56
C GLU A 30 19.00 -1.50 -2.95
N GLU A 31 18.75 -0.38 -3.65
CA GLU A 31 17.50 0.29 -4.00
C GLU A 31 16.21 -0.13 -3.29
N GLN A 32 15.67 0.80 -2.51
CA GLN A 32 14.31 0.77 -2.00
C GLN A 32 13.29 0.78 -3.15
N TYR A 33 12.41 -0.21 -3.20
CA TYR A 33 11.19 -0.10 -4.01
C TYR A 33 10.12 0.64 -3.21
N HIS A 34 9.33 1.47 -3.89
CA HIS A 34 8.23 2.18 -3.26
C HIS A 34 6.96 2.10 -4.09
N VAL A 35 5.83 1.89 -3.41
CA VAL A 35 4.49 2.08 -3.95
C VAL A 35 4.02 3.46 -3.50
N ASP A 36 3.81 4.36 -4.46
CA ASP A 36 3.29 5.69 -4.19
C ASP A 36 1.78 5.63 -3.91
N VAL A 37 1.41 5.94 -2.67
CA VAL A 37 0.02 5.86 -2.23
C VAL A 37 -0.79 7.04 -2.80
N ASP A 38 -0.15 8.16 -3.17
CA ASP A 38 -0.84 9.28 -3.82
C ASP A 38 -1.36 8.93 -5.23
N ARG A 39 -0.84 7.86 -5.84
CA ARG A 39 -1.35 7.32 -7.12
C ARG A 39 -2.54 6.39 -6.95
N CYS A 40 -2.80 5.92 -5.73
CA CYS A 40 -3.88 4.99 -5.39
C CYS A 40 -5.21 5.73 -5.12
N ARG A 41 -5.59 6.66 -6.00
CA ARG A 41 -6.78 7.52 -5.82
C ARG A 41 -8.08 6.86 -6.25
N THR A 42 -8.00 5.84 -7.09
CA THR A 42 -9.15 5.07 -7.61
C THR A 42 -8.98 3.59 -7.29
N SER A 43 -10.05 2.82 -7.37
CA SER A 43 -9.96 1.36 -7.21
C SER A 43 -9.02 0.73 -8.23
N ALA A 44 -9.02 1.24 -9.47
CA ALA A 44 -8.10 0.84 -10.53
C ALA A 44 -6.64 1.17 -10.18
N GLY A 45 -6.36 2.34 -9.58
CA GLY A 45 -5.00 2.70 -9.16
C GLY A 45 -4.45 1.81 -8.05
N VAL A 46 -5.32 1.40 -7.11
CA VAL A 46 -4.96 0.40 -6.08
C VAL A 46 -4.65 -0.95 -6.73
N LEU A 47 -5.47 -1.40 -7.67
CA LEU A 47 -5.28 -2.66 -8.38
C LEU A 47 -3.98 -2.66 -9.21
N ASP A 48 -3.70 -1.57 -9.92
CA ASP A 48 -2.48 -1.37 -10.70
C ASP A 48 -1.23 -1.54 -9.82
N ALA A 49 -1.20 -0.89 -8.65
CA ALA A 49 -0.08 -1.02 -7.71
C ALA A 49 0.12 -2.47 -7.24
N ILE A 50 -0.96 -3.20 -6.96
CA ILE A 50 -0.91 -4.62 -6.57
C ILE A 50 -0.35 -5.47 -7.71
N MET A 51 -0.87 -5.30 -8.93
CA MET A 51 -0.43 -6.06 -10.11
C MET A 51 1.00 -5.74 -10.51
N GLN A 52 1.42 -4.48 -10.36
CA GLN A 52 2.80 -4.07 -10.62
C GLN A 52 3.79 -4.79 -9.69
N VAL A 53 3.45 -4.94 -8.40
CA VAL A 53 4.27 -5.68 -7.44
C VAL A 53 4.21 -7.18 -7.69
N ALA A 54 3.03 -7.74 -7.98
CA ALA A 54 2.88 -9.15 -8.30
C ALA A 54 3.70 -9.58 -9.52
N GLY A 55 3.90 -8.68 -10.49
CA GLY A 55 4.75 -8.92 -11.65
C GLY A 55 6.26 -8.83 -11.39
N LYS A 56 6.71 -8.57 -10.16
CA LYS A 56 8.14 -8.49 -9.83
C LYS A 56 8.69 -9.85 -9.41
N THR A 57 9.82 -10.24 -9.99
CA THR A 57 10.51 -11.51 -9.69
C THR A 57 10.99 -11.64 -8.24
N TRP A 58 11.15 -10.52 -7.53
CA TRP A 58 11.55 -10.48 -6.13
C TRP A 58 10.37 -10.48 -5.14
N ALA A 59 9.13 -10.28 -5.63
CA ALA A 59 7.97 -10.18 -4.75
C ALA A 59 7.52 -11.58 -4.32
N THR A 60 7.64 -11.87 -3.03
CA THR A 60 7.11 -13.11 -2.44
C THR A 60 5.63 -12.95 -2.09
N ASP A 61 4.95 -14.08 -1.85
CA ASP A 61 3.56 -14.06 -1.38
C ASP A 61 3.38 -13.23 -0.10
N GLN A 62 4.38 -13.25 0.80
CA GLN A 62 4.37 -12.42 2.00
C GLN A 62 4.41 -10.93 1.67
N VAL A 63 5.21 -10.52 0.69
CA VAL A 63 5.27 -9.12 0.23
C VAL A 63 3.93 -8.68 -0.33
N LEU A 64 3.34 -9.51 -1.20
CA LEU A 64 2.05 -9.20 -1.84
C LEU A 64 0.90 -9.17 -0.84
N ALA A 65 0.80 -10.17 0.04
CA ALA A 65 -0.23 -10.23 1.08
C ALA A 65 -0.12 -9.05 2.06
N SER A 66 1.10 -8.63 2.39
CA SER A 66 1.33 -7.47 3.25
C SER A 66 0.98 -6.16 2.54
N LEU A 67 1.26 -6.03 1.23
CA LEU A 67 0.87 -4.85 0.45
C LEU A 67 -0.65 -4.65 0.47
N VAL A 68 -1.42 -5.71 0.19
CA VAL A 68 -2.89 -5.66 0.22
C VAL A 68 -3.40 -5.23 1.59
N ARG A 69 -2.82 -5.78 2.65
CA ARG A 69 -3.16 -5.45 4.04
C ARG A 69 -2.81 -4.00 4.40
N ASP A 70 -1.66 -3.50 3.98
CA ASP A 70 -1.24 -2.12 4.23
C ASP A 70 -2.10 -1.13 3.43
N LEU A 71 -2.44 -1.42 2.17
CA LEU A 71 -3.41 -0.63 1.41
C LEU A 71 -4.80 -0.64 2.08
N GLN A 72 -5.24 -1.80 2.59
CA GLN A 72 -6.47 -1.89 3.37
C GLN A 72 -6.41 -1.09 4.67
N HIS A 73 -5.26 -1.06 5.33
CA HIS A 73 -5.07 -0.33 6.57
C HIS A 73 -5.07 1.20 6.34
N TYR A 74 -4.35 1.67 5.32
CA TYR A 74 -4.11 3.09 5.09
C TYR A 74 -5.20 3.77 4.25
N LEU A 75 -5.72 3.09 3.22
CA LEU A 75 -6.71 3.67 2.32
C LEU A 75 -8.13 3.18 2.59
N LYS A 76 -8.29 2.02 3.23
CA LYS A 76 -9.59 1.35 3.44
C LYS A 76 -10.43 1.29 2.15
N PRO A 77 -9.91 0.70 1.05
CA PRO A 77 -10.51 0.78 -0.27
C PRO A 77 -11.97 0.28 -0.28
N GLN A 78 -12.32 -0.72 0.54
CA GLN A 78 -13.73 -1.16 0.64
C GLN A 78 -14.70 -0.08 1.15
N GLN A 79 -14.21 0.88 1.95
CA GLN A 79 -15.01 1.99 2.48
C GLN A 79 -14.91 3.25 1.63
N THR A 80 -13.79 3.43 0.90
CA THR A 80 -13.44 4.72 0.26
C THR A 80 -13.34 4.66 -1.26
N LEU A 81 -13.16 3.47 -1.87
CA LEU A 81 -12.81 3.31 -3.29
C LEU A 81 -13.67 2.29 -4.05
N CYS A 82 -14.00 1.14 -3.47
CA CYS A 82 -14.60 0.00 -4.19
C CYS A 82 -15.79 -0.66 -3.48
N SER A 83 -16.55 0.10 -2.67
CA SER A 83 -17.71 -0.43 -1.96
C SER A 83 -18.78 -1.00 -2.90
N GLY A 84 -19.26 -2.20 -2.60
CA GLY A 84 -20.26 -2.91 -3.41
C GLY A 84 -19.79 -3.25 -4.83
N GLY A 85 -18.47 -3.31 -5.07
CA GLY A 85 -17.90 -3.56 -6.40
C GLY A 85 -18.02 -2.36 -7.34
N LYS A 86 -18.27 -1.15 -6.83
CA LYS A 86 -18.41 0.08 -7.61
C LYS A 86 -17.28 1.06 -7.27
N GLU A 87 -16.75 1.74 -8.27
CA GLU A 87 -15.79 2.84 -8.08
C GLU A 87 -16.45 3.98 -7.29
N GLN A 88 -15.77 4.45 -6.23
CA GLN A 88 -16.17 5.56 -5.36
C GLN A 88 -15.14 6.70 -5.38
N GLY A 89 -13.96 6.46 -5.96
CA GLY A 89 -12.94 7.48 -6.12
C GLY A 89 -13.26 8.47 -7.26
N PRO A 90 -12.39 9.47 -7.47
CA PRO A 90 -11.08 9.61 -6.84
C PRO A 90 -11.12 10.13 -5.40
N ILE A 91 -10.36 9.52 -4.50
CA ILE A 91 -10.16 10.03 -3.13
C ILE A 91 -9.04 11.08 -3.07
N ASP A 92 -9.10 11.93 -2.04
CA ASP A 92 -7.94 12.67 -1.56
C ASP A 92 -7.19 11.84 -0.52
N VAL A 93 -6.04 11.30 -0.92
CA VAL A 93 -5.24 10.38 -0.10
C VAL A 93 -4.80 11.05 1.19
N LYS A 94 -4.42 12.34 1.16
CA LYS A 94 -4.01 13.08 2.35
C LYS A 94 -5.12 13.11 3.40
N THR A 95 -6.35 13.46 2.98
CA THR A 95 -7.52 13.47 3.88
C THR A 95 -7.77 12.08 4.46
N VAL A 96 -7.78 11.02 3.65
CA VAL A 96 -8.02 9.64 4.14
C VAL A 96 -7.00 9.21 5.20
N LEU A 97 -5.71 9.48 4.97
CA LEU A 97 -4.65 9.15 5.92
C LEU A 97 -4.81 9.92 7.25
N GLN A 98 -5.21 11.20 7.19
CA GLN A 98 -5.47 12.01 8.39
C GLN A 98 -6.70 11.55 9.17
N THR A 99 -7.79 11.21 8.48
CA THR A 99 -9.05 10.73 9.08
C THR A 99 -8.90 9.40 9.81
N HIS A 100 -7.97 8.54 9.38
CA HIS A 100 -7.77 7.22 9.99
C HIS A 100 -6.68 7.17 11.07
N GLY A 101 -6.32 8.32 11.62
CA GLY A 101 -5.45 8.39 12.81
C GLY A 101 -3.96 8.29 12.51
N MET A 102 -3.53 8.45 11.25
CA MET A 102 -2.13 8.69 10.93
C MET A 102 -1.77 10.18 11.02
N LYS A 103 -2.17 10.80 12.14
CA LYS A 103 -1.86 12.20 12.46
C LYS A 103 -0.36 12.40 12.51
N GLU A 104 0.09 13.57 12.00
CA GLU A 104 1.47 14.07 11.97
C GLU A 104 2.31 13.72 13.20
#